data_AF-A0A497Q8L5-F1
#
_entry.id   AF-A0A497Q8L5-F1
#
_cell.length_a   1.000
_cell.length_b   1.000
_cell.length_c   1.000
_cell.angle_alpha   90.00
_cell.angle_beta   90.00
_cell.angle_gamma   90.00
#
_symmetry.space_group_name_H-M   'P 1'
#
loop_
_entity.id
_entity.type
_entity.pdbx_description
1 polymer ?
#
loop_
_entity_poly.entity_id
_entity_poly.type
_entity_poly.pdbx_seq_one_letter_code
_entity_poly.pdbx_strand_id
1 'polypeptide(L)' 'MLSRTQTARSLLSLLTVYLTENYQSSSHSCDECNSTRPTLQRTFLIHNRWICLDCIIKRIESEA' A
#
# COMPACT_ATOMS: atom_id res chain seq x y z
N MET A 1 -16.84 -6.07 -22.95
CA MET A 1 -16.51 -6.75 -21.68
C MET A 1 -15.00 -6.89 -21.61
N LEU A 2 -14.34 -6.26 -20.63
CA LEU A 2 -12.89 -6.44 -20.41
C LEU A 2 -12.62 -7.83 -19.86
N SER A 3 -11.55 -8.47 -20.32
CA SER A 3 -11.15 -9.77 -19.77
C SER A 3 -10.65 -9.62 -18.33
N ARG A 4 -10.75 -10.70 -17.54
CA ARG A 4 -10.35 -10.72 -16.12
C ARG A 4 -8.90 -10.26 -15.91
N THR A 5 -8.01 -10.58 -16.85
CA THR A 5 -6.60 -10.15 -16.85
C THR A 5 -6.42 -8.67 -17.17
N GLN A 6 -7.27 -8.10 -18.02
CA GLN A 6 -7.22 -6.70 -18.42
C GLN A 6 -7.76 -5.79 -17.31
N THR A 7 -8.81 -6.24 -16.60
CA THR A 7 -9.32 -5.58 -15.39
C THR A 7 -8.27 -5.58 -14.27
N ALA A 8 -7.61 -6.72 -14.01
CA ALA A 8 -6.57 -6.82 -12.99
C ALA A 8 -5.38 -5.86 -13.26
N ARG A 9 -4.91 -5.76 -14.52
CA ARG A 9 -3.85 -4.81 -14.90
C ARG A 9 -4.27 -3.36 -14.67
N SER A 10 -5.49 -3.00 -15.03
CA SER A 10 -6.00 -1.63 -14.87
C SER A 10 -6.09 -1.25 -13.38
N LEU A 11 -6.53 -2.18 -12.52
CA LEU A 11 -6.57 -1.98 -11.07
C LEU A 11 -5.17 -1.83 -10.46
N LEU A 12 -4.20 -2.64 -10.91
CA LEU A 12 -2.80 -2.52 -10.49
C LEU A 12 -2.19 -1.17 -10.89
N SER A 13 -2.49 -0.68 -12.09
CA SER A 13 -2.04 0.66 -12.53
C SER A 13 -2.64 1.77 -11.66
N LEU A 14 -3.93 1.70 -11.35
CA LEU A 14 -4.60 2.65 -10.45
C LEU A 14 -4.00 2.63 -9.03
N LEU A 15 -3.77 1.43 -8.49
CA LEU A 15 -3.14 1.26 -7.19
C LEU A 15 -1.73 1.87 -7.17
N THR A 16 -0.96 1.69 -8.25
CA THR A 16 0.39 2.24 -8.37
C THR A 16 0.38 3.76 -8.38
N VAL A 17 -0.52 4.39 -9.13
CA VAL A 17 -0.67 5.86 -9.15
C VAL A 17 -1.05 6.36 -7.76
N TYR A 18 -2.08 5.77 -7.15
CA TYR A 18 -2.55 6.18 -5.82
C TYR A 18 -1.46 6.07 -4.75
N LEU A 19 -0.70 4.97 -4.75
CA LEU A 19 0.42 4.80 -3.82
C LEU A 19 1.56 5.78 -4.09
N THR A 20 1.85 6.11 -5.34
CA THR A 20 2.90 7.06 -5.69
C THR A 20 2.55 8.47 -5.22
N GLU A 21 1.31 8.91 -5.41
CA GLU A 21 0.85 10.23 -4.96
C GLU A 21 0.86 10.39 -3.43
N ASN A 22 0.63 9.29 -2.70
CA ASN A 22 0.57 9.29 -1.24
C ASN A 22 1.89 8.88 -0.57
N TYR A 23 2.95 8.74 -1.35
CA TYR A 23 4.28 8.33 -0.87
C TYR A 23 4.91 9.39 0.02
N GLN A 24 5.37 8.97 1.21
CA GLN A 24 6.11 9.80 2.14
C GLN A 24 7.38 9.07 2.61
N SER A 25 8.51 9.78 2.58
CA SER A 25 9.81 9.28 3.02
C SER A 25 10.17 9.81 4.41
N SER A 26 9.38 9.43 5.40
CA SER A 26 9.55 9.84 6.81
C SER A 26 9.31 8.66 7.75
N SER A 27 9.91 8.72 8.94
CA SER A 27 9.71 7.66 9.93
C SER A 27 8.32 7.78 10.55
N HIS A 28 7.48 6.79 10.30
CA HIS A 28 6.14 6.69 10.87
C HIS A 28 5.93 5.34 11.56
N SER A 29 5.13 5.35 12.63
CA SER A 29 4.49 4.13 13.12
C SER A 29 3.38 3.74 12.16
N CYS A 30 3.30 2.47 11.78
CA CYS A 30 2.34 1.98 10.81
C CYS A 30 1.20 1.22 11.51
N ASP A 31 0.00 1.79 11.44
CA ASP A 31 -1.15 1.40 12.27
C ASP A 31 -1.71 0.02 11.91
N GLU A 32 -1.66 -0.36 10.63
CA GLU A 32 -2.39 -1.54 10.10
C GLU A 32 -1.69 -2.89 10.36
N CYS A 33 -0.41 -2.87 10.75
CA CYS A 33 0.42 -4.08 10.82
C CYS A 33 0.88 -4.44 12.22
N ASN A 34 0.35 -3.77 13.25
CA ASN A 34 0.81 -3.92 14.64
C ASN A 34 2.33 -3.68 14.81
N SER A 35 2.97 -2.96 13.88
CA SER A 35 4.36 -2.59 14.03
C SER A 35 4.44 -1.41 14.98
N THR A 36 4.71 -1.70 16.26
CA THR A 36 4.92 -0.70 17.30
C THR A 36 6.24 0.06 17.15
N ARG A 37 7.11 -0.39 16.24
CA ARG A 37 8.38 0.28 15.93
C ARG A 37 8.22 1.17 14.70
N PRO A 38 8.58 2.47 14.80
CA PRO A 38 8.73 3.32 13.64
C PRO A 38 9.75 2.72 12.70
N THR A 39 9.42 2.60 11.42
CA THR A 39 10.37 2.09 10.42
C THR A 39 10.74 3.22 9.47
N LEU A 40 11.99 3.25 9.05
CA LEU A 40 12.48 4.15 8.00
C LEU A 40 12.19 3.48 6.66
N GLN A 41 10.90 3.24 6.40
CA GLN A 41 10.41 2.54 5.22
C GLN A 41 9.54 3.45 4.39
N ARG A 42 9.20 2.97 3.19
CA ARG A 42 8.22 3.59 2.31
C ARG A 42 6.85 3.57 3.01
N THR A 43 6.34 4.75 3.34
CA THR A 43 5.04 4.91 4.00
C THR A 43 4.06 5.62 3.09
N PHE A 44 2.78 5.32 3.28
CA PHE A 44 1.68 5.86 2.50
C PHE A 44 0.63 6.44 3.44
N LEU A 45 0.16 7.65 3.16
CA LEU A 45 -0.98 8.24 3.87
C LEU A 45 -2.28 7.83 3.18
N ILE A 46 -3.05 6.94 3.79
CA ILE A 46 -4.28 6.40 3.21
C ILE A 46 -5.40 6.59 4.22
N HIS A 47 -6.46 7.32 3.84
CA HIS A 47 -7.58 7.64 4.73
C HIS A 47 -7.15 8.17 6.11
N ASN A 48 -6.15 9.06 6.12
CA ASN A 48 -5.58 9.64 7.34
C ASN A 48 -4.91 8.64 8.31
N ARG A 49 -4.46 7.49 7.78
CA ARG A 49 -3.64 6.50 8.49
C ARG A 49 -2.33 6.27 7.78
N TRP A 50 -1.27 5.99 8.54
CA TRP A 50 0.04 5.66 8.00
C TRP A 50 0.14 4.14 7.76
N ILE A 51 0.39 3.77 6.51
CA ILE A 51 0.52 2.37 6.09
C ILE A 51 1.91 2.15 5.50
N CYS A 52 2.64 1.16 6.02
CA CYS A 52 3.96 0.79 5.52
C CYS A 52 3.83 -0.15 4.31
N LEU A 53 4.79 -0.08 3.38
CA LEU A 53 4.85 -0.95 2.20
C LEU A 53 4.78 -2.43 2.55
N ASP A 54 5.50 -2.88 3.58
CA ASP A 54 5.52 -4.28 4.01
C ASP A 54 4.11 -4.78 4.38
N CYS A 55 3.26 -3.89 4.88
CA CYS A 55 1.90 -4.19 5.30
C CYS A 55 0.96 -4.34 4.11
N ILE A 56 1.17 -3.51 3.08
CA ILE A 56 0.48 -3.63 1.79
C ILE A 56 0.86 -4.96 1.12
N ILE A 57 2.15 -5.28 1.06
CA ILE A 57 2.65 -6.54 0.47
C ILE A 57 2.05 -7.74 1.21
N LYS A 58 2.15 -7.76 2.54
CA LYS A 58 1.59 -8.84 3.36
C LYS A 58 0.09 -9.02 3.17
N ARG A 59 -0.67 -7.93 3.01
CA ARG A 59 -2.11 -7.96 2.74
C ARG A 59 -2.40 -8.60 1.38
N ILE A 60 -1.68 -8.17 0.34
CA ILE A 60 -1.80 -8.72 -1.02
C ILE A 60 -1.50 -10.22 -1.03
N GLU A 61 -0.45 -10.64 -0.33
CA GLU A 61 -0.09 -12.06 -0.21
C GLU A 61 -1.12 -12.88 0.58
N SER A 62 -1.77 -12.29 1.59
CA SER A 62 -2.81 -12.98 2.38
C SER A 62 -4.15 -13.12 1.67
N GLU A 63 -4.42 -12.27 0.67
CA GLU A 63 -5.66 -12.25 -0.11
C GLU A 63 -5.50 -12.96 -1.47
N ALA A 64 -4.29 -13.43 -1.80
CA ALA A 64 -3.96 -14.21 -3.01
C ALA A 64 -4.13 -15.71 -2.80
#